data_AF-A0A842ND99-F1
#
_entry.id   AF-A0A842ND99-F1
#
_cell.length_a   1.000
_cell.length_b   1.000
_cell.length_c   1.000
_cell.angle_alpha   90.00
_cell.angle_beta   90.00
_cell.angle_gamma   90.00
#
_symmetry.space_group_name_H-M   'P 1'
#
loop_
_entity.id
_entity.type
_entity.pdbx_description
1 polymer ?
#
loop_
_entity_poly.entity_id
_entity_poly.type
_entity_poly.pdbx_seq_one_letter_code
_entity_poly.pdbx_strand_id
1 'polypeptide(L)' 'MTDPNCNLCEKKLSEHTYEESIKCAMELIKQGHKKIGMGQHRLRQTMND' A
#
# COMPACT_ATOMS: atom_id res chain seq x y z
N MET A 1 24.29 2.68 0.46
CA MET A 1 22.81 2.72 0.53
C MET A 1 22.30 1.49 -0.19
N THR A 2 21.56 0.62 0.48
CA THR A 2 20.90 -0.50 -0.19
C THR A 2 19.75 0.07 -1.01
N ASP A 3 19.76 -0.20 -2.31
CA ASP A 3 18.68 0.18 -3.20
C ASP A 3 17.46 -0.73 -2.93
N PRO A 4 16.36 -0.19 -2.38
CA PRO A 4 15.24 -1.00 -1.98
C PRO A 4 14.46 -1.52 -3.20
N ASN A 5 13.83 -2.68 -3.02
CA ASN A 5 12.91 -3.21 -4.02
C ASN A 5 11.50 -2.67 -3.79
N CYS A 6 10.74 -2.49 -4.87
CA CYS A 6 9.33 -2.21 -4.79
C CYS A 6 8.56 -3.44 -4.28
N ASN A 7 7.74 -3.26 -3.25
CA ASN A 7 6.93 -4.33 -2.66
C ASN A 7 5.79 -4.84 -3.57
N LEU A 8 5.59 -4.25 -4.76
CA LEU A 8 4.54 -4.66 -5.69
C LEU A 8 5.07 -5.38 -6.93
N CYS A 9 6.20 -4.93 -7.48
CA CYS A 9 6.77 -5.46 -8.72
C CYS A 9 8.18 -6.05 -8.56
N GLU A 10 8.72 -6.04 -7.35
CA GLU A 10 10.01 -6.64 -6.95
C GLU A 10 11.25 -6.08 -7.68
N LYS A 11 11.08 -5.11 -8.59
CA LYS A 11 12.15 -4.32 -9.20
C LYS A 11 12.80 -3.39 -8.18
N LYS A 12 14.05 -2.99 -8.42
CA LYS A 12 14.68 -1.94 -7.62
C LYS A 12 14.00 -0.59 -7.87
N LEU A 13 13.89 0.24 -6.84
CA LEU A 13 13.30 1.58 -7.01
C LEU A 13 14.11 2.44 -7.99
N SER A 14 15.42 2.25 -8.07
CA SER A 14 16.26 2.93 -9.07
C SER A 14 15.97 2.54 -10.52
N GLU A 15 15.32 1.40 -10.76
CA GLU A 15 14.96 0.91 -12.09
C GLU A 15 13.56 1.38 -12.54
N HIS A 16 12.83 2.08 -11.66
CA HIS A 16 11.51 2.57 -11.99
C HIS A 16 11.57 3.78 -12.91
N THR A 17 10.74 3.76 -13.94
CA THR A 17 10.30 5.00 -14.60
C THR A 17 9.41 5.82 -13.66
N TYR A 18 9.23 7.10 -13.97
CA TYR A 18 8.30 7.97 -13.24
C TYR A 18 6.87 7.39 -13.23
N GLU A 19 6.43 6.84 -14.37
CA GLU A 19 5.10 6.23 -14.50
C GLU A 19 4.95 4.97 -13.64
N GLU A 20 5.96 4.09 -13.61
CA GLU A 20 5.97 2.91 -12.74
C GLU A 20 5.95 3.29 -11.27
N SER A 21 6.68 4.35 -10.90
CA SER A 21 6.71 4.88 -9.53
C SER A 21 5.32 5.35 -9.09
N ILE A 22 4.63 6.14 -9.93
CA ILE A 22 3.27 6.61 -9.62
C ILE A 22 2.30 5.44 -9.52
N LYS A 23 2.31 4.52 -10.49
CA LYS A 23 1.40 3.37 -10.50
C LYS A 23 1.55 2.52 -9.24
N CYS A 24 2.79 2.22 -8.85
CA CYS A 24 3.05 1.45 -7.64
C CYS A 24 2.62 2.20 -6.36
N ALA A 25 2.89 3.51 -6.28
CA ALA A 25 2.47 4.32 -5.13
C ALA A 25 0.93 4.36 -4.99
N MET A 26 0.20 4.53 -6.11
CA MET A 26 -1.26 4.55 -6.11
C MET A 26 -1.87 3.23 -5.62
N GLU A 27 -1.33 2.09 -6.07
CA GLU A 27 -1.82 0.78 -5.63
C GLU A 27 -1.50 0.52 -4.14
N LEU A 28 -0.36 0.98 -3.63
CA LEU A 28 -0.05 0.92 -2.19
C LEU A 28 -1.03 1.77 -1.36
N ILE A 29 -1.34 2.99 -1.79
CA ILE A 29 -2.33 3.85 -1.13
C ILE A 29 -3.71 3.18 -1.12
N LYS A 30 -4.13 2.62 -2.26
CA LYS A 30 -5.41 1.92 -2.39
C LYS A 30 -5.49 0.69 -1.47
N GLN A 31 -4.41 -0.09 -1.38
CA GLN A 31 -4.33 -1.21 -0.44
C GLN A 31 -4.35 -0.75 1.03
N GLY A 32 -3.67 0.37 1.34
CA GLY A 32 -3.72 1.01 2.66
C GLY A 32 -5.13 1.46 3.03
N HIS A 33 -5.84 2.13 2.11
CA HIS A 33 -7.23 2.53 2.30
C HIS A 33 -8.17 1.33 2.51
N LYS A 34 -7.98 0.21 1.79
CA LYS A 34 -8.75 -1.02 2.04
C LYS A 34 -8.53 -1.55 3.45
N LYS A 35 -7.29 -1.52 3.96
CA LYS A 35 -6.97 -1.98 5.33
C LYS A 35 -7.57 -1.05 6.40
N ILE A 36 -7.53 0.26 6.19
CA ILE A 36 -8.13 1.25 7.12
C ILE A 36 -9.66 1.10 7.14
N GLY A 37 -10.31 0.93 5.99
CA GLY A 37 -11.76 0.73 5.90
C GLY A 37 -12.25 -0.56 6.59
N MET A 38 -11.47 -1.65 6.53
CA MET A 38 -11.78 -2.88 7.27
C MET A 38 -11.51 -2.73 8.78
N GLY A 39 -10.51 -1.96 9.18
CA GLY A 39 -10.21 -1.65 10.59
C GLY A 39 -11.33 -0.86 11.26
N GLN A 40 -11.89 0.14 10.56
CA GLN A 40 -13.07 0.88 11.04
C GLN A 40 -14.31 -0.01 11.15
N HIS A 41 -14.50 -0.98 10.24
CA HIS A 41 -15.65 -1.87 10.31
C HIS A 41 -15.55 -2.87 11.47
N ARG A 42 -14.35 -3.38 11.78
CA ARG A 42 -14.15 -4.28 12.93
C ARG A 42 -14.29 -3.56 14.27
N LEU A 43 -13.77 -2.33 14.40
CA LEU A 43 -13.89 -1.56 15.64
C LEU A 43 -15.35 -1.20 15.97
N ARG A 44 -16.21 -1.03 14.96
CA ARG A 44 -17.63 -0.73 15.18
C ARG A 44 -18.46 -1.93 15.65
N GLN A 45 -17.99 -3.16 15.44
CA GLN A 45 -18.69 -4.38 15.87
C GLN A 45 -18.34 -4.81 17.30
N THR A 46 -17.37 -4.18 17.97
CA THR A 46 -16.95 -4.55 19.34
C THR A 46 -17.53 -3.63 20.43
N MET A 47 -18.40 -2.67 20.09
CA MET A 47 -19.04 -1.75 21.06
C MET A 47 -20.56 -1.99 21.21
N ASN A 48 -21.03 -3.23 21.07
CA ASN A 48 -22.41 -3.62 21.38
C ASN A 48 -22.40 -5.05 21.93
N ASP A 49 -21.93 -5.21 23.17
CA ASP A 49 -22.31 -6.29 24.09
C ASP A 49 -22.26 -5.73 25.52
#